data_AF-A0A354XV66-F1
#
_entry.id   AF-A0A354XV66-F1
#
_cell.length_a   1.000
_cell.length_b   1.000
_cell.length_c   1.000
_cell.angle_alpha   90.00
_cell.angle_beta   90.00
_cell.angle_gamma   90.00
#
_symmetry.space_group_name_H-M   'P 1'
#
loop_
_entity.id
_entity.type
_entity.pdbx_description
1 polymer ?
#
loop_
_entity_poly.entity_id
_entity_poly.type
_entity_poly.pdbx_seq_one_letter_code
_entity_poly.pdbx_strand_id
1 'polypeptide(L)' 'MHLKNKTSNFPLEIQKTRNPYMTSKEIRQSFKDFFASKDHQVVPSAPMVIKDDPTLMFTNAGMNQFKD' A
#
# COMPACT_ATOMS: atom_id res chain seq x y z
N MET A 1 22.57 5.61 37.07
CA MET A 1 21.80 4.35 36.91
C MET A 1 21.15 4.36 35.53
N HIS A 2 21.70 3.58 34.60
CA HIS A 2 21.15 3.41 33.25
C HIS A 2 20.09 2.29 33.26
N LEU A 3 18.82 2.65 33.13
CA LEU A 3 17.74 1.68 32.88
C LEU A 3 17.72 1.36 31.39
N LYS A 4 18.24 0.18 31.03
CA LYS A 4 18.17 -0.34 29.66
C LYS A 4 16.73 -0.77 29.37
N ASN A 5 16.03 -0.03 28.52
CA ASN A 5 14.77 -0.47 27.94
C ASN A 5 15.04 -1.73 27.09
N LYS A 6 14.67 -2.89 27.61
CA LYS A 6 14.62 -4.13 26.83
C LYS A 6 13.44 -4.01 25.86
N THR A 7 13.69 -3.53 24.64
CA THR A 7 12.81 -3.82 23.51
C THR A 7 12.88 -5.31 23.25
N SER A 8 11.82 -6.03 23.63
CA SER A 8 11.64 -7.43 23.27
C SER A 8 11.42 -7.52 21.77
N ASN A 9 12.47 -7.91 21.04
CA ASN A 9 12.41 -8.22 19.61
C ASN A 9 11.67 -9.55 19.43
N PHE A 10 10.35 -9.53 19.57
CA PHE A 10 9.51 -10.66 19.15
C PHE A 10 9.50 -10.74 17.62
N PRO A 11 9.66 -11.93 17.02
CA PRO A 11 9.60 -12.10 15.58
C PRO A 11 8.26 -11.59 15.02
N LEU A 12 8.31 -10.84 13.92
CA LEU A 12 7.13 -10.26 13.24
C LEU A 12 6.05 -11.32 12.93
N GLU A 13 6.48 -12.56 12.70
CA GLU A 13 5.62 -13.71 12.39
C GLU A 13 4.70 -14.10 13.57
N ILE A 14 5.18 -13.96 14.82
CA ILE A 14 4.40 -14.26 16.04
C ILE A 14 3.41 -13.12 16.38
N GLN A 15 3.62 -11.91 15.84
CA GLN A 15 2.68 -10.79 16.02
C GLN A 15 1.47 -10.91 15.07
N LYS A 16 1.67 -11.46 13.86
CA LYS A 16 0.63 -11.61 12.84
C LYS A 16 -0.54 -12.48 13.31
N THR A 17 -0.28 -13.52 14.10
CA THR A 17 -1.31 -14.43 14.64
C THR A 17 -2.10 -13.85 15.81
N ARG A 18 -1.69 -12.71 16.37
CA ARG A 18 -2.33 -12.08 17.53
C ARG A 18 -3.15 -10.84 17.20
N ASN A 19 -3.03 -10.29 16.00
CA ASN A 19 -3.81 -9.12 15.60
C ASN A 19 -5.06 -9.58 14.81
N PRO A 20 -6.27 -9.44 15.36
CA PRO A 20 -7.50 -9.75 14.62
C PRO A 20 -7.78 -8.76 13.49
N TYR A 21 -7.05 -7.65 13.42
CA TYR A 21 -7.19 -6.62 12.39
C TYR A 21 -6.07 -6.72 11.36
N MET A 22 -6.43 -6.51 10.10
CA MET A 22 -5.47 -6.43 9.00
C MET A 22 -4.68 -5.12 9.07
N THR A 23 -3.38 -5.20 8.77
CA THR A 23 -2.55 -4.02 8.53
C THR A 23 -2.99 -3.31 7.25
N SER A 24 -2.66 -2.02 7.11
CA SER A 24 -2.91 -1.27 5.87
C SER A 24 -2.29 -1.94 4.63
N LYS A 25 -1.11 -2.56 4.80
CA LYS A 25 -0.45 -3.32 3.73
C LYS A 25 -1.27 -4.56 3.33
N GLU A 26 -1.82 -5.28 4.29
CA GLU A 26 -2.66 -6.46 4.03
C GLU A 26 -3.99 -6.07 3.38
N ILE A 27 -4.64 -4.99 3.84
CA ILE A 27 -5.89 -4.49 3.23
C ILE A 27 -5.63 -4.07 1.77
N ARG A 28 -4.52 -3.38 1.51
CA ARG A 28 -4.14 -3.00 0.14
C ARG A 28 -3.92 -4.23 -0.74
N GLN A 29 -3.31 -5.28 -0.19
CA GLN A 29 -3.05 -6.51 -0.94
C GLN A 29 -4.35 -7.27 -1.21
N SER A 30 -5.24 -7.40 -0.22
CA SER A 30 -6.53 -8.10 -0.42
C SER A 30 -7.41 -7.42 -1.46
N PHE A 31 -7.40 -6.09 -1.53
CA PHE A 31 -8.08 -5.35 -2.60
C PHE A 31 -7.54 -5.71 -3.99
N LYS A 32 -6.20 -5.73 -4.15
CA LYS A 32 -5.55 -6.10 -5.41
C LYS A 32 -5.86 -7.55 -5.80
N ASP A 33 -5.76 -8.47 -4.84
CA ASP A 33 -5.97 -9.90 -5.06
C ASP A 33 -7.42 -10.20 -5.46
N PHE A 34 -8.39 -9.49 -4.86
CA PHE A 34 -9.80 -9.62 -5.23
C PHE A 34 -10.03 -9.28 -6.71
N PHE A 35 -9.53 -8.14 -7.19
CA PHE A 35 -9.72 -7.74 -8.59
C PHE A 35 -8.87 -8.58 -9.55
N ALA A 36 -7.66 -8.98 -9.15
CA ALA A 36 -6.85 -9.93 -9.91
C ALA A 36 -7.57 -11.27 -10.11
N SER A 37 -8.32 -11.76 -9.11
CA SER A 37 -9.14 -12.97 -9.22
C SER A 37 -10.34 -12.82 -10.18
N LYS A 38 -10.63 -11.59 -10.61
CA LYS A 38 -11.64 -11.22 -11.60
C LYS A 38 -11.00 -10.78 -12.91
N ASP A 39 -9.79 -11.26 -13.20
CA ASP A 39 -9.02 -10.97 -14.42
C ASP A 39 -8.66 -9.48 -14.63
N HIS A 40 -8.67 -8.66 -13.57
CA HIS A 40 -8.17 -7.29 -13.67
C HIS A 40 -6.65 -7.26 -13.53
N GLN A 41 -5.97 -6.60 -14.47
CA GLN A 41 -4.52 -6.40 -14.38
C GLN A 41 -4.16 -5.44 -13.23
N VAL A 42 -3.23 -5.85 -12.37
CA VAL A 42 -2.68 -4.96 -11.34
C VAL A 42 -1.62 -4.06 -11.97
N VAL A 43 -1.96 -2.79 -12.17
CA VAL A 43 -1.06 -1.78 -12.74
C VAL A 43 -0.35 -1.02 -11.60
N PRO A 44 0.96 -0.72 -11.71
CA PRO A 44 1.65 0.16 -10.78
C PRO A 44 0.99 1.53 -10.67
N SER A 45 1.14 2.20 -9.52
CA SER A 45 0.63 3.56 -9.35
C SER A 45 1.39 4.55 -10.24
N ALA A 46 0.67 5.51 -10.80
CA ALA A 46 1.23 6.65 -11.52
C ALA A 46 2.22 7.46 -10.64
N PRO A 47 3.19 8.17 -11.24
CA PRO A 47 4.04 9.09 -10.50
C PRO A 47 3.22 10.21 -9.83
N MET A 48 3.76 10.82 -8.78
CA MET A 48 3.11 11.95 -8.10
C MET A 48 2.92 13.15 -9.03
N VAL A 49 3.89 13.40 -9.91
CA VAL A 49 3.89 14.50 -10.89
C VAL A 49 3.67 13.91 -12.27
N ILE A 50 2.66 14.40 -12.98
CA ILE A 50 2.35 14.03 -14.36
C ILE A 50 3.08 15.04 -15.26
N LYS A 51 3.95 14.54 -16.16
CA LYS A 51 4.77 15.41 -17.02
C LYS A 51 4.04 15.86 -18.28
N ASP A 52 3.03 15.10 -18.69
CA ASP A 52 2.44 15.20 -20.02
C ASP A 52 1.06 15.90 -20.02
N ASP A 53 0.54 16.28 -18.84
CA ASP A 53 -0.70 17.05 -18.70
C ASP A 53 -0.43 18.41 -18.05
N PRO A 54 -0.33 19.52 -18.81
CA PRO A 54 -0.04 20.85 -18.27
C PRO A 54 -1.20 21.43 -17.44
N THR A 55 -2.38 20.80 -17.47
CA THR A 55 -3.54 21.22 -16.68
C THR A 55 -3.56 20.60 -15.28
N LEU A 56 -2.69 19.62 -15.03
CA LEU A 56 -2.70 18.83 -13.80
C LEU A 56 -1.31 18.80 -13.15
N MET A 57 -1.17 19.49 -12.01
CA MET A 57 0.12 19.59 -11.31
C MET A 57 0.53 18.28 -10.61
N PHE A 58 -0.44 17.51 -10.09
CA PHE A 58 -0.19 16.26 -9.37
C PHE A 58 -1.29 15.22 -9.65
N THR A 59 -0.94 13.94 -9.65
CA THR A 59 -1.90 12.83 -9.72
C THR A 59 -2.88 12.92 -8.56
N ASN A 60 -4.15 13.20 -8.86
CA ASN A 60 -5.22 13.35 -7.86
C ASN A 60 -6.17 12.15 -7.83
N ALA A 61 -6.17 11.32 -8.88
CA ALA A 61 -7.04 10.17 -9.02
C ALA A 61 -6.34 9.02 -9.75
N GLY A 62 -6.76 7.78 -9.43
CA GLY A 62 -6.22 6.58 -10.06
C GLY A 62 -6.49 6.47 -11.57
N MET A 63 -7.45 7.23 -12.09
CA MET A 63 -7.78 7.26 -13.52
C MET A 63 -6.86 8.17 -14.34
N ASN A 64 -6.07 9.07 -13.74
CA ASN A 64 -5.27 10.06 -14.48
C ASN A 64 -4.29 9.40 -15.45
N GLN A 65 -3.74 8.25 -15.09
CA GLN A 65 -2.79 7.49 -15.91
C GLN A 65 -3.39 6.81 -17.15
N PHE A 66 -4.72 6.83 -17.29
CA PHE A 66 -5.45 6.23 -18.42
C PHE A 66 -6.19 7.28 -19.24
N LYS A 67 -5.94 8.56 -18.97
CA LYS A 67 -6.45 9.67 -19.78
C LYS A 67 -5.58 9.79 -21.03
N ASP A 68 -6.23 10.06 -22.17
CA ASP A 68 -5.62 10.20 -23.51
C ASP A 68 -4.42 11.17 -23.53
#